data_AF-A0A7S4EP20-F1
#
_entry.id   AF-A0A7S4EP20-F1
#
_cell.length_a   1.000
_cell.length_b   1.000
_cell.length_c   1.000
_cell.angle_alpha   90.00
_cell.angle_beta   90.00
_cell.angle_gamma   90.00
#
_symmetry.space_group_name_H-M   'P 1'
#
loop_
_entity.id
_entity.type
_entity.pdbx_description
1 polymer ?
#
loop_
_entity_poly.entity_id
_entity_poly.type
_entity_poly.pdbx_seq_one_letter_code
_entity_poly.pdbx_strand_id
1 'polypeptide(L)'
;MGCGASSDAGTRPTQTQTREAEKIEANLDDMQRRDELKIKLLLLGAGESGKSTIFKQMRIIYGNPRTDDEVRMFGVVIRSNCITVTRKLCQLIEMLELEDDLQEEPAGAGDGMTPFAAYQLLYSHLIDNSAPPLEPFDLSNDWVGHLATAGLGPNNDAQMFLQIWKPIKILWQSKLMKIVWQRRSIVNIIDGHKEFLDSIDRIASPSFKPTQQDLLLARVKTTQVNMERYRIEGCDFEMYDVGGQRSERRKWIDCFDSVDAVIFVAALSEYDQNLAESKRTNRMVEALELFRSICNNRAFANTSVLLFLNKKDIFEEKLQYSDIAAQKPFADYGGPTKDFNNGVVYFIEKFKDCLINDEITDSFIQACTATDTNNMEFVLDATRTIIMTDNLRRSGFLGSG
;
A
#
# COMPACT_ATOMS: atom_id res chain seq x y z
N MET A 1 29.60 6.12 69.67
CA MET A 1 29.27 5.11 68.62
C MET A 1 27.76 4.95 68.64
N GLY A 2 27.06 5.54 67.67
CA GLY A 2 25.60 5.57 67.62
C GLY A 2 25.05 4.46 66.73
N CYS A 3 24.21 3.61 67.30
CA CYS A 3 23.28 2.76 66.56
C CYS A 3 21.94 3.49 66.47
N GLY A 4 21.56 3.92 65.26
CA GLY A 4 20.21 4.40 64.96
C GLY A 4 19.55 3.43 64.00
N ALA A 5 18.69 2.56 64.52
CA ALA A 5 17.79 1.76 63.70
C ALA A 5 16.63 2.66 63.25
N SER A 6 16.54 2.95 61.95
CA SER A 6 15.35 3.55 61.36
C SER A 6 14.37 2.44 61.02
N SER A 7 13.34 2.29 61.85
CA SER A 7 12.17 1.47 61.57
C SER A 7 11.33 2.16 60.50
N ASP A 8 11.33 1.62 59.29
CA ASP A 8 10.44 2.05 58.20
C ASP A 8 9.02 1.57 58.54
N ALA A 9 8.24 2.45 59.18
CA ALA A 9 6.85 2.18 59.50
C ALA A 9 6.04 2.23 58.21
N GLY A 10 5.64 1.06 57.70
CA GLY A 10 4.70 0.95 56.59
C GLY A 10 3.38 1.64 56.93
N THR A 11 3.21 2.86 56.45
CA THR A 11 1.96 3.62 56.53
C THR A 11 0.89 2.81 55.81
N ARG A 12 -0.09 2.28 56.55
CA ARG A 12 -1.22 1.57 55.94
C ARG A 12 -1.93 2.53 54.98
N PRO A 13 -2.22 2.12 53.74
CA PRO A 13 -2.90 2.96 52.78
C PRO A 13 -4.21 3.48 53.39
N THR A 14 -4.48 4.77 53.19
CA THR A 14 -5.71 5.39 53.70
C THR A 14 -6.93 4.79 52.99
N GLN A 15 -8.11 4.75 53.64
CA GLN A 15 -9.34 4.23 53.01
C GLN A 15 -9.65 4.88 51.66
N THR A 16 -9.27 6.14 51.48
CA THR A 16 -9.40 6.86 50.20
C THR A 16 -8.46 6.29 49.13
N GLN A 17 -7.20 6.03 49.47
CA GLN A 17 -6.23 5.39 48.57
C GLN A 17 -6.64 3.95 48.21
N THR A 18 -7.21 3.20 49.15
CA THR A 18 -7.75 1.85 48.88
C THR A 18 -8.92 1.92 47.89
N ARG A 19 -9.86 2.85 48.06
CA ARG A 19 -10.99 3.03 47.14
C ARG A 19 -10.57 3.52 45.75
N GLU A 20 -9.54 4.36 45.66
CA GLU A 20 -8.99 4.78 44.36
C GLU A 20 -8.27 3.62 43.66
N ALA A 21 -7.49 2.82 44.39
CA ALA A 21 -6.86 1.62 43.85
C ALA A 21 -7.89 0.60 43.36
N GLU A 22 -8.94 0.32 44.14
CA GLU A 22 -10.04 -0.56 43.74
C GLU A 22 -10.78 -0.06 42.47
N LYS A 23 -10.96 1.26 42.34
CA LYS A 23 -11.55 1.85 41.11
C LYS A 23 -10.62 1.71 39.91
N ILE A 24 -9.32 1.89 40.10
CA ILE A 24 -8.32 1.73 39.04
C ILE A 24 -8.30 0.27 38.60
N GLU A 25 -8.28 -0.67 39.54
CA GLU A 25 -8.29 -2.11 39.28
C GLU A 25 -9.56 -2.55 38.55
N ALA A 26 -10.74 -2.11 39.01
CA ALA A 26 -12.00 -2.37 38.30
C ALA A 26 -12.03 -1.77 36.88
N ASN A 27 -11.49 -0.56 36.70
CA ASN A 27 -11.39 0.05 35.37
C ASN A 27 -10.41 -0.72 34.46
N LEU A 28 -9.30 -1.22 35.01
CA LEU A 28 -8.33 -2.03 34.27
C LEU A 28 -8.93 -3.38 33.86
N ASP A 29 -9.66 -4.05 34.75
CA ASP A 29 -10.36 -5.30 34.45
C ASP A 29 -11.43 -5.12 33.36
N ASP A 30 -12.22 -4.04 33.44
CA ASP A 30 -13.22 -3.72 32.42
C ASP A 30 -12.58 -3.35 31.07
N MET A 31 -11.43 -2.66 31.08
CA MET A 31 -10.65 -2.39 29.88
C MET A 31 -10.07 -3.68 29.29
N GLN A 32 -9.54 -4.58 30.12
CA GLN A 32 -9.02 -5.88 29.69
C GLN A 32 -10.11 -6.73 29.05
N ARG A 33 -11.27 -6.88 29.70
CA ARG A 33 -12.41 -7.60 29.09
C ARG A 33 -12.84 -7.00 27.76
N ARG A 34 -12.87 -5.66 27.65
CA ARG A 34 -13.22 -5.01 26.39
C ARG A 34 -12.15 -5.24 25.33
N ASP A 35 -10.88 -5.26 25.69
CA ASP A 35 -9.77 -5.56 24.79
C ASP A 35 -9.78 -7.03 24.33
N GLU A 36 -10.17 -7.97 25.19
CA GLU A 36 -10.35 -9.40 24.86
C GLU A 36 -11.50 -9.65 23.86
N LEU A 37 -12.48 -8.74 23.79
CA LEU A 37 -13.60 -8.85 22.85
C LEU A 37 -13.32 -8.22 21.48
N LYS A 38 -12.18 -7.54 21.30
CA LYS A 38 -11.82 -6.91 20.03
C LYS A 38 -11.23 -7.93 19.08
N ILE A 39 -11.62 -7.83 17.81
CA ILE A 39 -11.04 -8.62 16.74
C ILE A 39 -9.83 -7.87 16.17
N LYS A 40 -8.63 -8.43 16.33
CA LYS A 40 -7.37 -7.88 15.84
C LYS A 40 -7.02 -8.43 14.46
N LEU A 41 -6.87 -7.54 13.49
CA LEU A 41 -6.55 -7.84 12.10
C LEU A 41 -5.17 -7.29 11.74
N LEU A 42 -4.28 -8.15 11.25
CA LEU A 42 -2.94 -7.76 10.82
C LEU A 42 -2.78 -7.86 9.31
N LEU A 43 -2.46 -6.75 8.64
CA LEU A 43 -2.13 -6.74 7.22
C LEU A 43 -0.66 -7.09 6.98
N LEU A 44 -0.39 -8.21 6.31
CA LEU A 44 0.97 -8.62 5.93
C LEU A 44 1.11 -8.75 4.41
N GLY A 45 2.36 -8.77 3.94
CA GLY A 45 2.68 -8.91 2.50
C GLY A 45 3.85 -8.03 2.06
N ALA A 46 4.33 -8.27 0.84
CA ALA A 46 5.46 -7.55 0.26
C ALA A 46 5.20 -6.04 0.09
N GLY A 47 6.25 -5.25 -0.12
CA GLY A 47 6.11 -3.82 -0.41
C GLY A 47 5.21 -3.58 -1.63
N GLU A 48 4.36 -2.55 -1.57
CA GLU A 48 3.47 -2.15 -2.69
C GLU A 48 2.40 -3.18 -3.09
N SER A 49 2.20 -4.26 -2.32
CA SER A 49 1.17 -5.26 -2.62
C SER A 49 -0.28 -4.76 -2.48
N GLY A 50 -0.50 -3.66 -1.75
CA GLY A 50 -1.82 -3.03 -1.56
C GLY A 50 -2.35 -2.96 -0.13
N LYS A 51 -1.55 -3.36 0.87
CA LYS A 51 -1.93 -3.28 2.30
C LYS A 51 -2.49 -1.92 2.71
N SER A 52 -1.70 -0.86 2.54
CA SER A 52 -2.14 0.49 2.91
C SER A 52 -3.34 0.97 2.09
N THR A 53 -3.59 0.41 0.91
CA THR A 53 -4.81 0.69 0.12
C THR A 53 -6.03 0.02 0.77
N ILE A 54 -5.92 -1.24 1.18
CA ILE A 54 -6.96 -1.94 1.95
C ILE A 54 -7.22 -1.23 3.29
N PHE A 55 -6.17 -0.76 3.97
CA PHE A 55 -6.29 0.03 5.19
C PHE A 55 -7.06 1.34 4.95
N LYS A 56 -6.77 2.05 3.85
CA LYS A 56 -7.54 3.24 3.45
C LYS A 56 -8.99 2.90 3.11
N GLN A 57 -9.27 1.75 2.51
CA GLN A 57 -10.64 1.29 2.21
C GLN A 57 -11.44 1.05 3.48
N MET A 58 -10.84 0.42 4.49
CA MET A 58 -11.48 0.22 5.79
C MET A 58 -11.92 1.55 6.41
N ARG A 59 -11.08 2.59 6.32
CA ARG A 59 -11.45 3.93 6.76
C ARG A 59 -12.53 4.59 5.89
N ILE A 60 -12.57 4.33 4.58
CA ILE A 60 -13.60 4.87 3.69
C ILE A 60 -14.97 4.23 3.98
N ILE A 61 -14.99 2.92 4.22
CA ILE A 61 -16.23 2.13 4.37
C ILE A 61 -16.78 2.23 5.81
N TYR A 62 -15.90 2.10 6.82
CA TYR A 62 -16.31 1.98 8.22
C TYR A 62 -15.75 3.06 9.15
N GLY A 63 -14.86 3.91 8.65
CA GLY A 63 -14.16 4.93 9.44
C GLY A 63 -14.80 6.30 9.37
N ASN A 64 -14.18 7.23 10.11
CA ASN A 64 -14.55 8.64 10.04
C ASN A 64 -13.98 9.29 8.76
N PRO A 65 -14.72 10.24 8.16
CA PRO A 65 -14.21 11.06 7.08
C PRO A 65 -12.86 11.69 7.44
N ARG A 66 -11.99 11.82 6.44
CA ARG A 66 -10.72 12.52 6.62
C ARG A 66 -10.96 14.02 6.78
N THR A 67 -10.12 14.65 7.59
CA THR A 67 -10.12 16.10 7.74
C THR A 67 -9.55 16.76 6.48
N ASP A 68 -9.86 18.04 6.28
CA ASP A 68 -9.32 18.80 5.15
C ASP A 68 -7.78 18.80 5.14
N ASP A 69 -7.12 18.88 6.31
CA ASP A 69 -5.66 18.82 6.38
C ASP A 69 -5.10 17.45 5.98
N GLU A 70 -5.77 16.35 6.35
CA GLU A 70 -5.40 15.01 5.86
C GLU A 70 -5.55 14.92 4.34
N VAL A 71 -6.63 15.47 3.77
CA VAL A 71 -6.86 15.48 2.32
C VAL A 71 -5.84 16.36 1.60
N ARG A 72 -5.49 17.53 2.15
CA ARG A 72 -4.43 18.42 1.63
C ARG A 72 -3.06 17.75 1.65
N MET A 73 -2.75 17.00 2.72
CA MET A 73 -1.52 16.19 2.78
C MET A 73 -1.44 15.22 1.61
N PHE A 74 -2.53 14.53 1.28
CA PHE A 74 -2.59 13.66 0.11
C PHE A 74 -2.43 14.46 -1.20
N GLY A 75 -2.96 15.67 -1.30
CA GLY A 75 -2.72 16.56 -2.43
C GLY A 75 -1.24 16.83 -2.69
N VAL A 76 -0.47 17.11 -1.63
CA VAL A 76 1.00 17.28 -1.70
C VAL A 76 1.65 15.98 -2.18
N VAL A 77 1.27 14.85 -1.59
CA VAL A 77 1.81 13.52 -1.95
C VAL A 77 1.51 13.17 -3.40
N ILE A 78 0.30 13.44 -3.91
CA ILE A 78 -0.10 13.14 -5.28
C ILE A 78 0.79 13.90 -6.27
N ARG A 79 1.00 15.20 -6.04
CA ARG A 79 1.92 16.01 -6.88
C ARG A 79 3.36 15.48 -6.82
N SER A 80 3.83 15.05 -5.64
CA SER A 80 5.14 14.39 -5.50
C SER A 80 5.19 13.03 -6.21
N ASN A 81 4.10 12.25 -6.20
CA ASN A 81 4.00 10.99 -6.94
C ASN A 81 4.08 11.23 -8.46
N CYS A 82 3.50 12.31 -8.98
CA CYS A 82 3.66 12.74 -10.39
C CYS A 82 5.13 12.97 -10.75
N ILE A 83 5.89 13.67 -9.90
CA ILE A 83 7.34 13.87 -10.11
C ILE A 83 8.09 12.55 -10.08
N THR A 84 7.77 11.69 -9.11
CA THR A 84 8.40 10.37 -8.95
C THR A 84 8.18 9.49 -10.17
N VAL A 85 6.96 9.41 -10.71
CA VAL A 85 6.68 8.61 -11.92
C VAL A 85 7.34 9.23 -13.16
N THR A 86 7.30 10.55 -13.31
CA THR A 86 7.92 11.25 -14.44
C THR A 86 9.43 10.98 -14.49
N ARG A 87 10.11 11.06 -13.34
CA ARG A 87 11.54 10.74 -13.22
C ARG A 87 11.84 9.33 -13.72
N LYS A 88 11.04 8.34 -13.30
CA LYS A 88 11.21 6.95 -13.72
C LYS A 88 10.91 6.73 -15.20
N LEU A 89 9.93 7.44 -15.76
CA LEU A 89 9.62 7.39 -17.19
C LEU A 89 10.78 7.95 -18.01
N CYS A 90 11.39 9.07 -17.60
CA CYS A 90 12.57 9.62 -18.27
C CYS A 90 13.76 8.64 -18.23
N GLN A 91 14.03 8.04 -17.06
CA GLN A 91 15.08 7.01 -16.93
C GLN A 91 14.81 5.78 -17.80
N LEU A 92 13.54 5.43 -18.00
CA LEU A 92 13.18 4.29 -18.83
C LEU A 92 13.34 4.60 -20.32
N ILE A 93 13.07 5.83 -20.77
CA ILE A 93 13.35 6.27 -22.14
C ILE A 93 14.85 6.11 -22.42
N GLU A 94 15.71 6.65 -21.54
CA GLU A 94 17.17 6.54 -21.65
C GLU A 94 17.66 5.08 -21.61
N MET A 95 17.14 4.27 -20.69
CA MET A 95 17.53 2.86 -20.57
C MET A 95 17.15 2.02 -21.79
N LEU A 96 16.12 2.43 -22.52
CA LEU A 96 15.66 1.77 -23.74
C LEU A 96 16.24 2.39 -25.01
N GLU A 97 17.07 3.44 -24.89
CA GLU A 97 17.68 4.17 -26.00
C GLU A 97 16.65 4.69 -27.01
N LEU A 98 15.53 5.26 -26.51
CA LEU A 98 14.40 5.71 -27.33
C LEU A 98 14.38 7.23 -27.57
N GLU A 99 15.48 7.94 -27.29
CA GLU A 99 15.58 9.39 -27.49
C GLU A 99 15.43 9.80 -28.95
N ASP A 100 16.06 9.05 -29.87
CA ASP A 100 16.01 9.33 -31.30
C ASP A 100 14.58 9.18 -31.83
N ASP A 101 13.86 8.11 -31.43
CA ASP A 101 12.45 7.90 -31.76
C ASP A 101 11.58 9.06 -31.25
N LEU A 102 11.87 9.57 -30.04
CA LEU A 102 11.14 10.69 -29.46
C LEU A 102 11.42 12.01 -30.19
N GLN A 103 12.63 12.18 -30.73
CA GLN A 103 13.04 13.36 -31.49
C GLN A 103 12.29 13.45 -32.84
N GLU A 104 11.93 12.32 -33.43
CA GLU A 104 11.14 12.27 -34.67
C GLU A 104 9.65 12.62 -34.45
N GLU A 105 9.14 12.56 -33.22
CA GLU A 105 7.75 12.90 -32.94
C GLU A 105 7.49 14.42 -33.08
N PRO A 106 6.55 14.84 -33.95
CA PRO A 106 6.23 16.24 -34.12
C PRO A 106 5.53 16.79 -32.87
N ALA A 107 5.56 18.11 -32.72
CA ALA A 107 4.72 18.78 -31.73
C ALA A 107 3.24 18.45 -31.98
N GLY A 108 2.49 18.23 -30.90
CA GLY A 108 1.04 18.07 -30.96
C GLY A 108 0.32 19.36 -31.37
N ALA A 109 -1.00 19.30 -31.50
CA ALA A 109 -1.85 20.48 -31.71
C ALA A 109 -1.91 21.33 -30.41
N GLY A 110 -0.89 22.16 -30.17
CA GLY A 110 -0.74 22.97 -28.95
C GLY A 110 0.43 23.97 -29.00
N ASP A 111 0.94 24.36 -27.83
CA ASP A 111 1.95 25.43 -27.55
C ASP A 111 3.32 25.32 -28.27
N GLY A 112 3.47 24.44 -29.27
CA GLY A 112 4.65 24.31 -30.12
C GLY A 112 5.83 23.52 -29.53
N MET A 113 5.78 23.14 -28.25
CA MET A 113 6.79 22.27 -27.64
C MET A 113 6.66 20.82 -28.12
N THR A 114 7.76 20.23 -28.58
CA THR A 114 7.82 18.82 -29.00
C THR A 114 7.95 17.88 -27.79
N PRO A 115 7.55 16.60 -27.92
CA PRO A 115 7.80 15.60 -26.88
C PRO A 115 9.28 15.49 -26.47
N PHE A 116 10.20 15.60 -27.43
CA PHE A 116 11.64 15.59 -27.16
C PHE A 116 12.10 16.81 -26.36
N ALA A 117 11.64 18.02 -26.71
CA ALA A 117 11.95 19.23 -25.93
C ALA A 117 11.39 19.14 -24.51
N ALA A 118 10.19 18.56 -24.34
CA ALA A 118 9.62 18.28 -23.02
C ALA A 118 10.48 17.27 -22.23
N TYR A 119 10.92 16.18 -22.87
CA TYR A 119 11.83 15.21 -22.26
C TYR A 119 13.14 15.86 -21.81
N GLN A 120 13.81 16.65 -22.65
CA GLN A 120 15.07 17.31 -22.30
C GLN A 120 14.91 18.26 -21.10
N LEU A 121 13.82 19.01 -21.04
CA LEU A 121 13.53 19.89 -19.91
C LEU A 121 13.28 19.08 -18.63
N LEU A 122 12.50 18.00 -18.71
CA LEU A 122 12.25 17.13 -17.56
C LEU A 122 13.51 16.41 -17.09
N TYR A 123 14.32 15.90 -18.03
CA TYR A 123 15.57 15.21 -17.74
C TYR A 123 16.55 16.16 -17.01
N SER A 124 16.68 17.40 -17.49
CA SER A 124 17.59 18.39 -16.90
C SER A 124 17.18 18.84 -15.49
N HIS A 125 15.89 18.83 -15.15
CA HIS A 125 15.40 19.13 -13.80
C HIS A 125 15.34 17.90 -12.88
N LEU A 126 15.04 16.70 -13.40
CA LEU A 126 14.69 15.54 -12.58
C LEU A 126 15.81 14.50 -12.45
N ILE A 127 16.77 14.48 -13.38
CA ILE A 127 17.81 13.45 -13.49
C ILE A 127 19.20 14.03 -13.26
N ASP A 128 19.68 14.89 -14.15
CA ASP A 128 21.07 15.38 -14.10
C ASP A 128 21.25 16.68 -13.31
N ASN A 129 20.16 17.41 -13.03
CA ASN A 129 20.14 18.69 -12.32
C ASN A 129 20.99 19.77 -13.00
N SER A 130 21.12 19.73 -14.33
CA SER A 130 21.82 20.73 -15.15
C SER A 130 21.00 22.00 -15.37
N ALA A 131 19.67 21.94 -15.21
CA ALA A 131 18.80 23.09 -15.33
C ALA A 131 18.94 24.05 -14.13
N PRO A 132 18.73 25.36 -14.34
CA PRO A 132 18.73 26.32 -13.23
C PRO A 132 17.63 25.97 -12.21
N PRO A 133 17.82 26.34 -10.93
CA PRO A 133 16.78 26.20 -9.92
C PRO A 133 15.49 26.88 -10.38
N LEU A 134 14.36 26.22 -10.16
CA LEU A 134 13.06 26.80 -10.47
C LEU A 134 12.68 27.84 -9.40
N GLU A 135 12.12 28.96 -9.84
CA GLU A 135 11.67 30.05 -8.96
C GLU A 135 10.52 29.59 -8.06
N PRO A 136 10.47 29.97 -6.77
CA PRO A 136 9.41 29.56 -5.85
C PRO A 136 8.01 29.81 -6.43
N PHE A 137 7.14 28.79 -6.35
CA PHE A 137 5.77 28.91 -6.82
C PHE A 137 4.90 29.59 -5.74
N ASP A 138 4.09 30.58 -6.13
CA ASP A 138 3.15 31.22 -5.20
C ASP A 138 1.98 30.27 -4.89
N LEU A 139 1.95 29.77 -3.66
CA LEU A 139 0.91 28.87 -3.15
C LEU A 139 -0.24 29.61 -2.46
N SER A 140 -0.26 30.95 -2.46
CA SER A 140 -1.25 31.75 -1.72
C SER A 140 -2.71 31.42 -2.06
N ASN A 141 -2.97 31.03 -3.32
CA ASN A 141 -4.30 30.67 -3.83
C ASN A 141 -4.45 29.16 -4.11
N ASP A 142 -3.49 28.33 -3.70
CA ASP A 142 -3.53 26.88 -3.94
C ASP A 142 -4.17 26.16 -2.75
N TRP A 143 -5.25 25.40 -3.01
CA TRP A 143 -6.01 24.72 -1.96
C TRP A 143 -5.16 23.66 -1.23
N VAL A 144 -4.32 22.94 -1.97
CA VAL A 144 -3.38 21.98 -1.37
C VAL A 144 -2.38 22.74 -0.49
N GLY A 145 -1.70 23.73 -1.06
CA GLY A 145 -0.76 24.61 -0.38
C GLY A 145 0.46 23.86 0.16
N HIS A 146 1.13 24.49 1.11
CA HIS A 146 2.21 23.87 1.87
C HIS A 146 1.66 23.20 3.14
N LEU A 147 2.11 21.98 3.43
CA LEU A 147 1.71 21.27 4.64
C LEU A 147 2.88 20.54 5.28
N ALA A 148 3.30 20.99 6.46
CA ALA A 148 4.47 20.44 7.17
C ALA A 148 4.36 18.93 7.44
N THR A 149 3.15 18.43 7.66
CA THR A 149 2.89 16.99 7.92
C THR A 149 3.20 16.09 6.73
N ALA A 150 3.21 16.63 5.50
CA ALA A 150 3.64 15.88 4.31
C ALA A 150 5.17 15.73 4.23
N GLY A 151 5.94 16.52 4.99
CA GLY A 151 7.40 16.50 5.01
C GLY A 151 8.05 17.32 3.91
N LEU A 152 9.33 17.66 4.08
CA LEU A 152 10.06 18.58 3.21
C LEU A 152 10.14 18.10 1.75
N GLY A 153 10.50 16.82 1.55
CA GLY A 153 10.66 16.24 0.21
C GLY A 153 9.38 16.33 -0.63
N PRO A 154 8.24 15.77 -0.18
CA PRO A 154 6.98 15.87 -0.91
C PRO A 154 6.51 17.30 -1.16
N ASN A 155 6.74 18.24 -0.23
CA ASN A 155 6.40 19.65 -0.46
C ASN A 155 7.26 20.28 -1.56
N ASN A 156 8.56 19.96 -1.61
CA ASN A 156 9.46 20.44 -2.66
C ASN A 156 9.06 19.87 -4.03
N ASP A 157 8.79 18.56 -4.09
CA ASP A 157 8.32 17.93 -5.33
C ASP A 157 6.96 18.51 -5.76
N ALA A 158 6.05 18.80 -4.83
CA ALA A 158 4.75 19.35 -5.17
C ALA A 158 4.83 20.76 -5.78
N GLN A 159 5.74 21.60 -5.29
CA GLN A 159 6.02 22.91 -5.89
C GLN A 159 6.69 22.76 -7.27
N MET A 160 7.68 21.87 -7.38
CA MET A 160 8.32 21.56 -8.65
C MET A 160 7.30 21.10 -9.70
N PHE A 161 6.39 20.20 -9.32
CA PHE A 161 5.29 19.75 -10.18
C PHE A 161 4.49 20.91 -10.75
N LEU A 162 4.09 21.89 -9.93
CA LEU A 162 3.32 23.05 -10.38
C LEU A 162 4.05 23.90 -11.44
N GLN A 163 5.39 23.85 -11.46
CA GLN A 163 6.21 24.57 -12.44
C GLN A 163 6.39 23.78 -13.73
N ILE A 164 6.46 22.43 -13.67
CA ILE A 164 6.85 21.59 -14.81
C ILE A 164 5.75 20.64 -15.31
N TRP A 165 4.52 20.70 -14.79
CA TRP A 165 3.44 19.78 -15.18
C TRP A 165 3.08 19.83 -16.68
N LYS A 166 3.27 20.98 -17.35
CA LYS A 166 3.00 21.13 -18.79
C LYS A 166 3.94 20.24 -19.65
N PRO A 167 5.28 20.31 -19.51
CA PRO A 167 6.19 19.32 -20.10
C PRO A 167 5.83 17.88 -19.75
N ILE A 168 5.45 17.57 -18.50
CA ILE A 168 5.02 16.22 -18.10
C ILE A 168 3.84 15.76 -18.96
N LYS A 169 2.82 16.62 -19.11
CA LYS A 169 1.63 16.35 -19.94
C LYS A 169 2.01 16.08 -21.39
N ILE A 170 2.87 16.91 -21.98
CA ILE A 170 3.31 16.78 -23.37
C ILE A 170 4.03 15.44 -23.58
N LEU A 171 4.98 15.11 -22.70
CA LEU A 171 5.71 13.84 -22.78
C LEU A 171 4.76 12.65 -22.59
N TRP A 172 3.83 12.71 -21.64
CA TRP A 172 2.84 11.66 -21.39
C TRP A 172 1.93 11.39 -22.59
N GLN A 173 1.59 12.43 -23.35
CA GLN A 173 0.74 12.34 -24.54
C GLN A 173 1.47 11.86 -25.82
N SER A 174 2.79 11.67 -25.77
CA SER A 174 3.58 11.15 -26.90
C SER A 174 3.16 9.73 -27.31
N LYS A 175 3.37 9.37 -28.57
CA LYS A 175 3.05 8.01 -29.05
C LYS A 175 3.99 7.00 -28.43
N LEU A 176 5.27 7.35 -28.29
CA LEU A 176 6.32 6.57 -27.66
C LEU A 176 5.97 6.19 -26.22
N MET A 177 5.25 7.05 -25.50
CA MET A 177 4.86 6.77 -24.12
C MET A 177 4.07 5.46 -23.97
N LYS A 178 3.31 5.05 -24.99
CA LYS A 178 2.60 3.75 -24.98
C LYS A 178 3.58 2.57 -24.90
N ILE A 179 4.70 2.65 -25.62
CA ILE A 179 5.75 1.63 -25.63
C ILE A 179 6.50 1.66 -24.30
N VAL A 180 6.87 2.85 -23.83
CA VAL A 180 7.56 3.05 -22.54
C VAL A 180 6.70 2.50 -21.39
N TRP A 181 5.39 2.78 -21.37
CA TRP A 181 4.48 2.31 -20.33
C TRP A 181 4.32 0.79 -20.30
N GLN A 182 4.36 0.11 -21.46
CA GLN A 182 4.34 -1.36 -21.51
C GLN A 182 5.61 -1.98 -20.89
N ARG A 183 6.72 -1.24 -20.83
CA ARG A 183 8.00 -1.67 -20.25
C ARG A 183 8.23 -1.19 -18.81
N ARG A 184 7.24 -0.54 -18.20
CA ARG A 184 7.34 0.13 -16.89
C ARG A 184 7.81 -0.75 -15.72
N SER A 185 7.59 -2.06 -15.80
CA SER A 185 8.05 -3.04 -14.80
C SER A 185 9.57 -3.08 -14.63
N ILE A 186 10.33 -2.70 -15.66
CA ILE A 186 11.81 -2.63 -15.62
C ILE A 186 12.30 -1.67 -14.52
N VAL A 187 11.61 -0.54 -14.32
CA VAL A 187 11.99 0.53 -13.39
C VAL A 187 11.06 0.65 -12.18
N ASN A 188 10.20 -0.34 -11.94
CA ASN A 188 9.29 -0.39 -10.80
C ASN A 188 8.34 0.82 -10.72
N ILE A 189 7.75 1.25 -11.84
CA ILE A 189 6.69 2.27 -11.80
C ILE A 189 5.42 1.69 -11.17
N ILE A 190 4.75 2.49 -10.34
CA ILE A 190 3.48 2.11 -9.71
C ILE A 190 2.34 2.35 -10.72
N ASP A 191 1.56 1.31 -11.02
CA ASP A 191 0.53 1.33 -12.06
C ASP A 191 -0.50 2.45 -11.86
N GLY A 192 -0.97 2.64 -10.61
CA GLY A 192 -1.97 3.65 -10.27
C GLY A 192 -1.55 5.11 -10.54
N HIS A 193 -0.25 5.38 -10.74
CA HIS A 193 0.20 6.73 -11.10
C HIS A 193 -0.20 7.13 -12.52
N LYS A 194 -0.60 6.18 -13.37
CA LYS A 194 -1.16 6.45 -14.70
C LYS A 194 -2.35 7.41 -14.62
N GLU A 195 -3.26 7.17 -13.68
CA GLU A 195 -4.46 7.98 -13.47
C GLU A 195 -4.13 9.44 -13.13
N PHE A 196 -3.01 9.65 -12.42
CA PHE A 196 -2.53 11.01 -12.12
C PHE A 196 -2.02 11.71 -13.38
N LEU A 197 -1.28 11.01 -14.23
CA LEU A 197 -0.79 11.57 -15.50
C LEU A 197 -1.93 11.83 -16.48
N ASP A 198 -2.93 10.95 -16.54
CA ASP A 198 -4.14 11.13 -17.35
C ASP A 198 -5.00 12.32 -16.87
N SER A 199 -4.94 12.64 -15.57
CA SER A 199 -5.68 13.76 -14.95
C SER A 199 -4.79 14.95 -14.57
N ILE A 200 -3.64 15.13 -15.22
CA ILE A 200 -2.62 16.07 -14.76
C ILE A 200 -3.09 17.53 -14.69
N ASP A 201 -3.95 17.98 -15.61
CA ASP A 201 -4.54 19.33 -15.57
C ASP A 201 -5.38 19.55 -14.30
N ARG A 202 -6.15 18.54 -13.89
CA ARG A 202 -6.97 18.60 -12.66
C ARG A 202 -6.09 18.73 -11.42
N ILE A 203 -4.96 18.01 -11.38
CA ILE A 203 -4.02 17.98 -10.26
C ILE A 203 -3.21 19.28 -10.17
N ALA A 204 -2.91 19.89 -11.31
CA ALA A 204 -2.21 21.17 -11.41
C ALA A 204 -3.09 22.39 -11.10
N SER A 205 -4.42 22.23 -11.08
CA SER A 205 -5.34 23.33 -10.75
C SER A 205 -5.10 23.86 -9.32
N PRO A 206 -5.12 25.19 -9.11
CA PRO A 206 -5.10 25.78 -7.76
C PRO A 206 -6.29 25.36 -6.90
N SER A 207 -7.40 24.99 -7.52
CA SER A 207 -8.61 24.49 -6.84
C SER A 207 -8.63 22.97 -6.67
N PHE A 208 -7.52 22.27 -6.96
CA PHE A 208 -7.45 20.83 -6.87
C PHE A 208 -7.78 20.33 -5.45
N LYS A 209 -8.83 19.52 -5.35
CA LYS A 209 -9.20 18.76 -4.16
C LYS A 209 -9.14 17.27 -4.49
N PRO A 210 -8.26 16.49 -3.85
CA PRO A 210 -8.20 15.05 -4.02
C PRO A 210 -9.54 14.36 -3.74
N THR A 211 -9.91 13.44 -4.63
CA THR A 211 -11.07 12.55 -4.47
C THR A 211 -10.70 11.32 -3.64
N GLN A 212 -11.70 10.53 -3.22
CA GLN A 212 -11.45 9.24 -2.57
C GLN A 212 -10.58 8.31 -3.43
N GLN A 213 -10.79 8.31 -4.76
CA GLN A 213 -9.97 7.53 -5.67
C GLN A 213 -8.51 7.99 -5.67
N ASP A 214 -8.28 9.30 -5.66
CA ASP A 214 -6.93 9.85 -5.59
C ASP A 214 -6.21 9.44 -4.29
N LEU A 215 -6.94 9.45 -3.17
CA LEU A 215 -6.45 9.00 -1.88
C LEU A 215 -6.05 7.52 -1.90
N LEU A 216 -6.83 6.66 -2.54
CA LEU A 216 -6.52 5.23 -2.68
C LEU A 216 -5.25 4.99 -3.49
N LEU A 217 -5.09 5.73 -4.59
CA LEU A 217 -3.95 5.63 -5.51
C LEU A 217 -2.67 6.27 -4.97
N ALA A 218 -2.78 7.28 -4.09
CA ALA A 218 -1.64 8.01 -3.56
C ALA A 218 -0.67 7.10 -2.77
N ARG A 219 0.61 7.13 -3.15
CA ARG A 219 1.66 6.36 -2.51
C ARG A 219 2.35 7.16 -1.41
N VAL A 220 2.05 6.80 -0.16
CA VAL A 220 2.81 7.20 1.03
C VAL A 220 3.58 5.99 1.54
N LYS A 221 4.89 6.13 1.76
CA LYS A 221 5.72 5.03 2.30
C LYS A 221 5.37 4.78 3.77
N THR A 222 4.77 3.63 4.07
CA THR A 222 4.54 3.16 5.44
C THR A 222 5.86 2.77 6.10
N THR A 223 6.30 3.56 7.06
CA THR A 223 7.53 3.37 7.85
C THR A 223 7.24 3.06 9.33
N GLN A 224 6.01 3.22 9.78
CA GLN A 224 5.57 2.95 11.14
C GLN A 224 4.42 1.94 11.12
N VAL A 225 4.15 1.35 12.27
CA VAL A 225 2.94 0.56 12.48
C VAL A 225 1.79 1.55 12.65
N ASN A 226 0.83 1.51 11.72
CA ASN A 226 -0.40 2.29 11.85
C ASN A 226 -1.50 1.38 12.38
N MET A 227 -2.22 1.85 13.39
CA MET A 227 -3.36 1.14 13.96
C MET A 227 -4.59 2.03 13.93
N GLU A 228 -5.72 1.49 13.46
CA GLU A 228 -7.03 2.13 13.52
C GLU A 228 -8.06 1.17 14.13
N ARG A 229 -9.07 1.75 14.80
CA ARG A 229 -10.17 1.02 15.42
C ARG A 229 -11.48 1.33 14.70
N TYR A 230 -12.28 0.29 14.48
CA TYR A 230 -13.58 0.40 13.83
C TYR A 230 -14.63 -0.34 14.65
N ARG A 231 -15.87 0.16 14.64
CA ARG A 231 -17.01 -0.56 15.20
C ARG A 231 -17.94 -0.96 14.08
N ILE A 232 -17.93 -2.25 13.73
CA ILE A 232 -18.65 -2.80 12.57
C ILE A 232 -19.72 -3.76 13.09
N GLU A 233 -20.99 -3.42 12.85
CA GLU A 233 -22.16 -4.20 13.30
C GLU A 233 -22.10 -4.62 14.78
N GLY A 234 -21.64 -3.71 15.64
CA GLY A 234 -21.59 -3.93 17.08
C GLY A 234 -20.33 -4.64 17.58
N CYS A 235 -19.46 -5.13 16.70
CA CYS A 235 -18.15 -5.69 17.04
C CYS A 235 -17.05 -4.65 16.89
N ASP A 236 -16.10 -4.65 17.82
CA ASP A 236 -14.93 -3.79 17.78
C ASP A 236 -13.79 -4.48 17.04
N PHE A 237 -13.28 -3.82 16.00
CA PHE A 237 -12.14 -4.25 15.20
C PHE A 237 -10.95 -3.35 15.46
N GLU A 238 -9.77 -3.94 15.52
CA GLU A 238 -8.49 -3.23 15.56
C GLU A 238 -7.62 -3.72 14.43
N MET A 239 -7.23 -2.82 13.54
CA MET A 239 -6.53 -3.17 12.32
C MET A 239 -5.15 -2.54 12.29
N TYR A 240 -4.16 -3.31 11.84
CA TYR A 240 -2.76 -2.92 11.79
C TYR A 240 -2.22 -2.92 10.35
N ASP A 241 -1.75 -1.76 9.87
CA ASP A 241 -0.96 -1.63 8.62
C ASP A 241 0.52 -1.49 8.95
N VAL A 242 1.32 -2.41 8.42
CA VAL A 242 2.78 -2.43 8.59
C VAL A 242 3.51 -2.32 7.26
N GLY A 243 4.70 -1.71 7.29
CA GLY A 243 5.55 -1.58 6.12
C GLY A 243 5.94 -2.95 5.53
N GLY A 244 5.70 -3.14 4.22
CA GLY A 244 5.98 -4.40 3.52
C GLY A 244 7.43 -4.59 3.01
N GLN A 245 8.19 -3.49 2.96
CA GLN A 245 9.58 -3.48 2.50
C GLN A 245 10.47 -4.22 3.49
N ARG A 246 11.55 -4.85 3.00
CA ARG A 246 12.42 -5.71 3.82
C ARG A 246 12.98 -4.97 5.05
N SER A 247 13.30 -3.69 4.91
CA SER A 247 13.80 -2.84 6.00
C SER A 247 12.81 -2.66 7.16
N GLU A 248 11.51 -2.74 6.86
CA GLU A 248 10.42 -2.46 7.82
C GLU A 248 9.93 -3.73 8.54
N ARG A 249 10.23 -4.92 8.02
CA ARG A 249 9.64 -6.19 8.53
C ARG A 249 10.04 -6.53 9.96
N ARG A 250 11.15 -5.98 10.48
CA ARG A 250 11.53 -6.17 11.88
C ARG A 250 10.48 -5.63 12.85
N LYS A 251 9.69 -4.63 12.45
CA LYS A 251 8.62 -4.02 13.26
C LYS A 251 7.34 -4.86 13.30
N TRP A 252 7.24 -5.90 12.47
CA TRP A 252 6.05 -6.75 12.44
C TRP A 252 5.85 -7.50 13.75
N ILE A 253 6.95 -7.87 14.42
CA ILE A 253 6.90 -8.61 15.68
C ILE A 253 6.14 -7.85 16.77
N ASP A 254 6.15 -6.51 16.72
CA ASP A 254 5.43 -5.63 17.64
C ASP A 254 3.91 -5.76 17.50
N CYS A 255 3.43 -6.39 16.41
CA CYS A 255 2.02 -6.59 16.11
C CYS A 255 1.57 -8.05 16.16
N PHE A 256 2.44 -8.99 16.53
CA PHE A 256 2.12 -10.42 16.49
C PHE A 256 1.34 -10.91 17.72
N ASP A 257 1.25 -10.08 18.77
CA ASP A 257 0.59 -10.49 19.99
C ASP A 257 -0.94 -10.59 19.83
N SER A 258 -1.45 -11.80 20.01
CA SER A 258 -2.88 -12.11 20.11
C SER A 258 -3.71 -11.62 18.92
N VAL A 259 -3.18 -11.79 17.70
CA VAL A 259 -3.91 -11.46 16.45
C VAL A 259 -4.90 -12.58 16.11
N ASP A 260 -6.17 -12.21 15.91
CA ASP A 260 -7.24 -13.13 15.52
C ASP A 260 -7.11 -13.59 14.06
N ALA A 261 -6.79 -12.64 13.17
CA ALA A 261 -6.60 -12.94 11.75
C ALA A 261 -5.50 -12.11 11.09
N VAL A 262 -4.75 -12.77 10.19
CA VAL A 262 -3.81 -12.15 9.27
C VAL A 262 -4.46 -12.09 7.89
N ILE A 263 -4.47 -10.91 7.29
CA ILE A 263 -4.79 -10.75 5.87
C ILE A 263 -3.47 -10.57 5.13
N PHE A 264 -3.04 -11.62 4.44
CA PHE A 264 -1.85 -11.58 3.60
C PHE A 264 -2.20 -11.05 2.21
N VAL A 265 -1.54 -9.99 1.79
CA VAL A 265 -1.82 -9.30 0.53
C VAL A 265 -0.66 -9.53 -0.45
N ALA A 266 -0.95 -10.20 -1.55
CA ALA A 266 -0.05 -10.38 -2.68
C ALA A 266 -0.59 -9.65 -3.92
N ALA A 267 0.28 -9.09 -4.74
CA ALA A 267 -0.13 -8.42 -5.97
C ALA A 267 0.07 -9.34 -7.18
N LEU A 268 -1.01 -9.76 -7.82
CA LEU A 268 -0.98 -10.62 -9.01
C LEU A 268 -0.16 -9.98 -10.14
N SER A 269 -0.24 -8.66 -10.30
CA SER A 269 0.42 -7.93 -11.39
C SER A 269 1.96 -7.87 -11.29
N GLU A 270 2.56 -8.36 -10.20
CA GLU A 270 4.00 -8.23 -9.94
C GLU A 270 4.82 -9.46 -10.38
N TYR A 271 4.23 -10.39 -11.14
CA TYR A 271 4.88 -11.61 -11.62
C TYR A 271 6.07 -11.37 -12.55
N ASP A 272 6.13 -10.25 -13.24
CA ASP A 272 7.17 -9.88 -14.22
C ASP A 272 8.09 -8.74 -13.73
N GLN A 273 8.11 -8.49 -12.42
CA GLN A 273 8.83 -7.38 -11.82
C GLN A 273 9.78 -7.87 -10.72
N ASN A 274 10.98 -7.27 -10.66
CA ASN A 274 11.94 -7.51 -9.59
C ASN A 274 11.77 -6.50 -8.44
N LEU A 275 12.23 -6.87 -7.24
CA LEU A 275 12.22 -5.96 -6.09
C LEU A 275 13.03 -4.70 -6.38
N ALA A 276 12.53 -3.56 -5.89
CA ALA A 276 13.31 -2.32 -5.93
C ALA A 276 14.60 -2.45 -5.09
N GLU A 277 14.55 -3.20 -3.99
CA GLU A 277 15.72 -3.44 -3.12
C GLU A 277 16.68 -4.53 -3.67
N SER A 278 16.23 -5.36 -4.62
CA SER A 278 17.03 -6.47 -5.18
C SER A 278 16.64 -6.77 -6.63
N LYS A 279 17.49 -6.34 -7.57
CA LYS A 279 17.29 -6.60 -9.01
C LYS A 279 17.34 -8.08 -9.41
N ARG A 280 17.70 -8.99 -8.49
CA ARG A 280 17.80 -10.45 -8.74
C ARG A 280 16.58 -11.23 -8.25
N THR A 281 15.74 -10.61 -7.43
CA THR A 281 14.62 -11.29 -6.77
C THR A 281 13.32 -10.80 -7.40
N ASN A 282 12.55 -11.72 -7.98
CA ASN A 282 11.21 -11.44 -8.50
C ASN A 282 10.24 -11.15 -7.34
N ARG A 283 9.32 -10.19 -7.52
CA ARG A 283 8.39 -9.74 -6.48
C ARG A 283 7.35 -10.78 -6.09
N MET A 284 6.82 -11.53 -7.05
CA MET A 284 5.88 -12.61 -6.75
C MET A 284 6.58 -13.78 -6.04
N VAL A 285 7.82 -14.09 -6.41
CA VAL A 285 8.64 -15.08 -5.67
C VAL A 285 8.87 -14.63 -4.22
N GLU A 286 9.22 -13.36 -4.00
CA GLU A 286 9.33 -12.79 -2.64
C GLU A 286 8.01 -12.91 -1.87
N ALA A 287 6.87 -12.69 -2.52
CA ALA A 287 5.55 -12.83 -1.89
C ALA A 287 5.27 -14.29 -1.49
N LEU A 288 5.61 -15.26 -2.32
CA LEU A 288 5.48 -16.70 -2.03
C LEU A 288 6.38 -17.12 -0.86
N GLU A 289 7.66 -16.71 -0.86
CA GLU A 289 8.59 -16.99 0.23
C GLU A 289 8.12 -16.39 1.56
N LEU A 290 7.63 -15.15 1.50
CA LEU A 290 7.08 -14.46 2.65
C LEU A 290 5.82 -15.15 3.16
N PHE A 291 4.88 -15.52 2.28
CA PHE A 291 3.66 -16.23 2.66
C PHE A 291 3.99 -17.56 3.34
N ARG A 292 4.88 -18.36 2.75
CA ARG A 292 5.41 -19.59 3.37
C ARG A 292 5.95 -19.32 4.77
N SER A 293 6.70 -18.24 4.97
CA SER A 293 7.24 -17.92 6.30
C SER A 293 6.15 -17.56 7.32
N ILE A 294 5.05 -16.93 6.89
CA ILE A 294 3.94 -16.53 7.75
C ILE A 294 3.08 -17.74 8.13
N CYS A 295 2.63 -18.54 7.16
CA CYS A 295 1.79 -19.70 7.42
C CYS A 295 2.47 -20.73 8.32
N ASN A 296 3.80 -20.84 8.26
CA ASN A 296 4.56 -21.80 9.07
C ASN A 296 5.16 -21.16 10.34
N ASN A 297 4.77 -19.93 10.70
CA ASN A 297 5.24 -19.28 11.92
C ASN A 297 4.37 -19.68 13.11
N ARG A 298 5.01 -20.15 14.19
CA ARG A 298 4.33 -20.54 15.44
C ARG A 298 3.54 -19.40 16.08
N ALA A 299 3.92 -18.14 15.84
CA ALA A 299 3.17 -16.98 16.31
C ALA A 299 1.74 -16.93 15.76
N PHE A 300 1.47 -17.58 14.62
CA PHE A 300 0.17 -17.61 13.94
C PHE A 300 -0.50 -18.98 13.98
N ALA A 301 -0.05 -19.91 14.83
CA ALA A 301 -0.60 -21.25 14.89
C ALA A 301 -2.10 -21.29 15.23
N ASN A 302 -2.59 -20.27 15.95
CA ASN A 302 -4.00 -20.10 16.30
C ASN A 302 -4.61 -18.85 15.66
N THR A 303 -4.13 -18.45 14.48
CA THR A 303 -4.54 -17.23 13.78
C THR A 303 -5.08 -17.60 12.40
N SER A 304 -6.20 -16.99 12.01
CA SER A 304 -6.77 -17.22 10.68
C SER A 304 -6.00 -16.46 9.61
N VAL A 305 -5.47 -17.15 8.61
CA VAL A 305 -4.70 -16.52 7.53
C VAL A 305 -5.57 -16.46 6.27
N LEU A 306 -5.96 -15.26 5.88
CA LEU A 306 -6.63 -14.99 4.60
C LEU A 306 -5.63 -14.53 3.55
N LEU A 307 -5.84 -14.91 2.30
CA LEU A 307 -4.99 -14.55 1.17
C LEU A 307 -5.74 -13.64 0.20
N PHE A 308 -5.28 -12.40 0.06
CA PHE A 308 -5.79 -11.45 -0.91
C PHE A 308 -4.85 -11.37 -2.11
N LEU A 309 -5.34 -11.81 -3.26
CA LEU A 309 -4.69 -11.70 -4.55
C LEU A 309 -5.13 -10.39 -5.22
N ASN A 310 -4.45 -9.32 -4.85
CA ASN A 310 -4.76 -7.95 -5.25
C ASN A 310 -4.24 -7.61 -6.67
N LYS A 311 -4.69 -6.48 -7.22
CA LYS A 311 -4.32 -5.94 -8.53
C LYS A 311 -4.68 -6.88 -9.69
N LYS A 312 -5.83 -7.56 -9.59
CA LYS A 312 -6.30 -8.48 -10.64
C LYS A 312 -6.60 -7.76 -11.97
N ASP A 313 -7.02 -6.51 -11.90
CA ASP A 313 -7.25 -5.59 -13.02
C ASP A 313 -5.96 -5.31 -13.80
N ILE A 314 -4.89 -4.95 -13.09
CA ILE A 314 -3.58 -4.72 -13.70
C ILE A 314 -2.97 -6.04 -14.21
N PHE A 315 -3.22 -7.14 -13.50
CA PHE A 315 -2.80 -8.46 -13.95
C PHE A 315 -3.42 -8.80 -15.30
N GLU A 316 -4.74 -8.66 -15.44
CA GLU A 316 -5.48 -8.88 -16.70
C GLU A 316 -4.95 -8.01 -17.85
N GLU A 317 -4.67 -6.72 -17.57
CA GLU A 317 -4.07 -5.82 -18.55
C GLU A 317 -2.70 -6.31 -19.02
N LYS A 318 -1.81 -6.67 -18.07
CA LYS A 318 -0.43 -7.03 -18.36
C LYS A 318 -0.29 -8.34 -19.12
N LEU A 319 -1.19 -9.29 -18.89
CA LEU A 319 -1.22 -10.55 -19.64
C LEU A 319 -1.31 -10.35 -21.15
N GLN A 320 -1.77 -9.19 -21.63
CA GLN A 320 -1.85 -8.91 -23.06
C GLN A 320 -0.48 -8.73 -23.74
N TYR A 321 0.56 -8.35 -22.98
CA TYR A 321 1.89 -8.02 -23.49
C TYR A 321 3.07 -8.61 -22.69
N SER A 322 2.81 -9.21 -21.53
CA SER A 322 3.79 -9.88 -20.67
C SER A 322 3.30 -11.30 -20.41
N ASP A 323 4.09 -12.30 -20.81
CA ASP A 323 3.74 -13.71 -20.64
C ASP A 323 4.28 -14.23 -19.30
N ILE A 324 3.45 -14.99 -18.57
CA ILE A 324 3.83 -15.63 -17.30
C ILE A 324 4.96 -16.62 -17.55
N ALA A 325 4.83 -17.49 -18.56
CA ALA A 325 5.82 -18.53 -18.85
C ALA A 325 7.17 -17.97 -19.34
N ALA A 326 7.19 -16.72 -19.82
CA ALA A 326 8.42 -16.03 -20.17
C ALA A 326 9.22 -15.56 -18.95
N GLN A 327 8.60 -15.51 -17.76
CA GLN A 327 9.30 -15.17 -16.52
C GLN A 327 10.02 -16.41 -16.00
N LYS A 328 11.35 -16.34 -15.88
CA LYS A 328 12.19 -17.48 -15.45
C LYS A 328 11.65 -18.25 -14.21
N PRO A 329 11.16 -17.59 -13.14
CA PRO A 329 10.63 -18.32 -11.97
C PRO A 329 9.31 -19.04 -12.21
N PHE A 330 8.60 -18.74 -13.30
CA PHE A 330 7.26 -19.23 -13.61
C PHE A 330 7.20 -19.92 -14.99
N ALA A 331 8.35 -20.40 -15.48
CA ALA A 331 8.47 -21.09 -16.76
C ALA A 331 7.72 -22.44 -16.81
N ASP A 332 7.26 -22.92 -15.65
CA ASP A 332 6.42 -24.11 -15.50
C ASP A 332 4.92 -23.82 -15.65
N TYR A 333 4.51 -22.57 -15.92
CA TYR A 333 3.14 -22.23 -16.28
C TYR A 333 2.74 -22.92 -17.61
N GLY A 334 1.86 -23.91 -17.52
CA GLY A 334 1.37 -24.68 -18.67
C GLY A 334 0.03 -24.20 -19.25
N GLY A 335 -0.54 -23.12 -18.72
CA GLY A 335 -1.81 -22.57 -19.19
C GLY A 335 -1.68 -21.76 -20.48
N PRO A 336 -2.80 -21.40 -21.14
CA PRO A 336 -2.77 -20.54 -22.32
C PRO A 336 -2.18 -19.16 -22.02
N THR A 337 -1.53 -18.56 -23.01
CA THR A 337 -1.07 -17.18 -22.93
C THR A 337 -2.27 -16.22 -22.93
N LYS A 338 -2.12 -15.07 -22.27
CA LYS A 338 -3.15 -14.02 -22.16
C LYS A 338 -4.45 -14.43 -21.42
N ASP A 339 -4.48 -15.61 -20.81
CA ASP A 339 -5.66 -16.12 -20.12
C ASP A 339 -5.66 -15.75 -18.63
N PHE A 340 -6.60 -14.89 -18.25
CA PHE A 340 -6.73 -14.38 -16.88
C PHE A 340 -7.03 -15.50 -15.87
N ASN A 341 -7.99 -16.36 -16.15
CA ASN A 341 -8.48 -17.36 -15.20
C ASN A 341 -7.41 -18.41 -14.89
N ASN A 342 -6.75 -18.96 -15.93
CA ASN A 342 -5.66 -19.91 -15.75
C ASN A 342 -4.46 -19.28 -15.04
N GLY A 343 -4.16 -18.01 -15.33
CA GLY A 343 -3.12 -17.26 -14.61
C GLY A 343 -3.43 -17.10 -13.12
N VAL A 344 -4.68 -16.77 -12.76
CA VAL A 344 -5.11 -16.66 -11.36
C VAL A 344 -5.04 -18.02 -10.66
N VAL A 345 -5.59 -19.07 -11.27
CA VAL A 345 -5.55 -20.44 -10.72
C VAL A 345 -4.11 -20.89 -10.50
N TYR A 346 -3.21 -20.63 -11.46
CA TYR A 346 -1.80 -20.96 -11.32
C TYR A 346 -1.17 -20.31 -10.08
N PHE A 347 -1.38 -19.01 -9.85
CA PHE A 347 -0.84 -18.35 -8.67
C PHE A 347 -1.51 -18.80 -7.37
N ILE A 348 -2.82 -19.12 -7.38
CA ILE A 348 -3.49 -19.74 -6.23
C ILE A 348 -2.78 -21.03 -5.83
N GLU A 349 -2.53 -21.93 -6.79
CA GLU A 349 -1.84 -23.19 -6.52
C GLU A 349 -0.41 -22.97 -6.02
N LYS A 350 0.33 -21.99 -6.57
CA LYS A 350 1.65 -21.61 -6.04
C LYS A 350 1.61 -21.17 -4.57
N PHE A 351 0.58 -20.43 -4.15
CA PHE A 351 0.41 -20.06 -2.76
C PHE A 351 -0.02 -21.24 -1.88
N LYS A 352 -0.85 -22.16 -2.40
CA LYS A 352 -1.20 -23.40 -1.68
C LYS A 352 0.02 -24.31 -1.45
N ASP A 353 0.93 -24.39 -2.41
CA ASP A 353 2.23 -25.10 -2.30
C ASP A 353 3.16 -24.53 -1.20
N CYS A 354 2.82 -23.39 -0.60
CA CYS A 354 3.55 -22.83 0.54
C CYS A 354 3.13 -23.43 1.89
N LEU A 355 1.99 -24.12 1.94
CA LEU A 355 1.44 -24.73 3.15
C LEU A 355 2.08 -26.11 3.37
N ILE A 356 2.55 -26.40 4.59
CA ILE A 356 3.27 -27.66 4.89
C ILE A 356 2.32 -28.72 5.47
N ASN A 357 1.39 -28.34 6.34
CA ASN A 357 0.49 -29.26 7.05
C ASN A 357 -0.96 -28.77 7.11
N ASP A 358 -1.26 -27.65 6.47
CA ASP A 358 -2.57 -27.01 6.50
C ASP A 358 -3.17 -26.97 5.10
N GLU A 359 -4.49 -27.10 5.03
CA GLU A 359 -5.25 -26.74 3.84
C GLU A 359 -5.89 -25.38 4.08
N ILE A 360 -5.58 -24.40 3.24
CA ILE A 360 -6.37 -23.18 3.18
C ILE A 360 -7.63 -23.48 2.37
N THR A 361 -8.80 -23.24 2.97
CA THR A 361 -10.06 -23.37 2.22
C THR A 361 -10.11 -22.30 1.15
N ASP A 362 -10.61 -22.64 -0.05
CA ASP A 362 -10.71 -21.68 -1.16
C ASP A 362 -11.48 -20.39 -0.78
N SER A 363 -12.40 -20.47 0.19
CA SER A 363 -13.12 -19.30 0.72
C SER A 363 -12.23 -18.25 1.40
N PHE A 364 -11.03 -18.64 1.86
CA PHE A 364 -10.05 -17.73 2.48
C PHE A 364 -9.18 -17.03 1.45
N ILE A 365 -9.31 -17.38 0.16
CA ILE A 365 -8.58 -16.78 -0.94
C ILE A 365 -9.51 -15.86 -1.72
N GLN A 366 -9.15 -14.59 -1.85
CA GLN A 366 -9.95 -13.61 -2.58
C GLN A 366 -9.12 -12.85 -3.60
N ALA A 367 -9.53 -12.90 -4.87
CA ALA A 367 -8.97 -12.05 -5.92
C ALA A 367 -9.66 -10.69 -5.92
N CYS A 368 -8.91 -9.63 -5.63
CA CYS A 368 -9.45 -8.30 -5.39
C CYS A 368 -8.73 -7.19 -6.16
N THR A 369 -9.38 -6.04 -6.19
CA THR A 369 -8.84 -4.76 -6.67
C THR A 369 -9.01 -3.78 -5.52
N ALA A 370 -7.96 -3.56 -4.73
CA ALA A 370 -8.03 -2.73 -3.52
C ALA A 370 -8.42 -1.26 -3.80
N THR A 371 -8.27 -0.80 -5.04
CA THR A 371 -8.68 0.53 -5.51
C THR A 371 -10.14 0.63 -5.95
N ASP A 372 -10.87 -0.49 -5.96
CA ASP A 372 -12.32 -0.55 -6.25
C ASP A 372 -13.09 -0.74 -4.94
N THR A 373 -13.78 0.32 -4.50
CA THR A 373 -14.55 0.31 -3.24
C THR A 373 -15.67 -0.72 -3.25
N ASN A 374 -16.39 -0.91 -4.37
CA ASN A 374 -17.48 -1.88 -4.44
C ASN A 374 -16.95 -3.32 -4.32
N ASN A 375 -15.81 -3.60 -4.98
CA ASN A 375 -15.17 -4.90 -4.83
C ASN A 375 -14.70 -5.11 -3.39
N MET A 376 -14.15 -4.07 -2.74
CA MET A 376 -13.62 -4.16 -1.39
C MET A 376 -14.71 -4.29 -0.31
N GLU A 377 -15.88 -3.67 -0.47
CA GLU A 377 -17.03 -3.89 0.43
C GLU A 377 -17.39 -5.39 0.49
N PHE A 378 -17.57 -6.02 -0.68
CA PHE A 378 -17.87 -7.45 -0.75
C PHE A 378 -16.76 -8.33 -0.14
N VAL A 379 -15.50 -8.01 -0.46
CA VAL A 379 -14.34 -8.78 0.03
C VAL A 379 -14.20 -8.70 1.54
N LEU A 380 -14.42 -7.51 2.12
CA LEU A 380 -14.31 -7.28 3.55
C LEU A 380 -15.48 -7.89 4.34
N ASP A 381 -16.70 -7.82 3.80
CA ASP A 381 -17.87 -8.47 4.41
C ASP A 381 -17.73 -10.01 4.42
N ALA A 382 -17.22 -10.59 3.33
CA ALA A 382 -16.90 -12.01 3.28
C ALA A 382 -15.80 -12.38 4.28
N THR A 383 -14.75 -11.57 4.37
CA THR A 383 -13.64 -11.76 5.33
C THR A 383 -14.13 -11.72 6.77
N ARG A 384 -14.97 -10.74 7.10
CA ARG A 384 -15.60 -10.64 8.42
C ARG A 384 -16.38 -11.90 8.76
N THR A 385 -17.22 -12.38 7.84
CA THR A 385 -18.04 -13.59 8.05
C THR A 385 -17.16 -14.81 8.33
N ILE A 386 -16.06 -14.96 7.57
CA ILE A 386 -15.09 -16.04 7.76
C ILE A 386 -14.46 -15.97 9.15
N ILE A 387 -13.97 -14.78 9.55
CA ILE A 387 -13.30 -14.58 10.84
C ILE A 387 -14.26 -14.82 12.01
N MET A 388 -15.48 -14.29 11.94
CA MET A 388 -16.48 -14.52 12.98
C MET A 388 -16.85 -16.00 13.10
N THR A 389 -17.05 -16.69 11.97
CA THR A 389 -17.38 -18.12 11.96
C THR A 389 -16.24 -18.96 12.53
N ASP A 390 -15.01 -18.65 12.16
CA ASP A 390 -13.84 -19.38 12.63
C ASP A 390 -13.57 -19.15 14.13
N ASN A 391 -13.71 -17.91 14.61
CA ASN A 391 -13.63 -17.59 16.04
C ASN A 391 -14.73 -18.29 16.86
N LEU A 392 -15.95 -18.41 16.32
CA LEU A 392 -17.03 -19.17 16.95
C LEU A 392 -16.77 -20.69 16.96
N ARG A 393 -16.11 -21.24 15.94
CA ARG A 393 -15.68 -22.65 15.92
C ARG A 393 -14.59 -22.90 16.96
N ARG A 394 -13.58 -22.03 17.04
CA ARG A 394 -12.48 -22.14 18.01
C ARG A 394 -12.92 -22.03 19.46
N SER A 395 -13.96 -21.23 19.73
CA SER A 395 -14.56 -21.12 21.07
C SER A 395 -15.47 -22.31 21.44
N GLY A 396 -15.66 -23.28 20.53
CA GLY A 396 -16.50 -24.46 20.75
C GLY A 396 -18.01 -24.20 20.65
N PHE A 397 -18.42 -23.00 20.22
CA PHE A 397 -19.82 -22.66 20.02
C PHE A 397 -20.42 -23.26 18.75
N LEU A 398 -19.61 -23.39 17.70
CA LEU A 398 -19.97 -24.14 16.48
C LEU A 398 -19.25 -25.49 16.51
N GLY A 399 -20.00 -26.58 16.31
CA GLY A 399 -19.43 -27.92 16.24
C GLY A 399 -18.37 -28.04 15.14
N SER A 400 -17.38 -28.91 15.34
CA SER A 400 -16.41 -29.28 14.32
C SER A 400 -17.15 -29.86 13.11
N GLY A 401 -17.17 -29.11 12.00
CA GLY A 401 -17.78 -29.52 10.74
C GLY A 401 -16.97 -30.61 10.04
#